data_AF-A0A7L2SPZ5-F1
#
_entry.id   AF-A0A7L2SPZ5-F1
#
_cell.length_a   1.000
_cell.length_b   1.000
_cell.length_c   1.000
_cell.angle_alpha   90.00
_cell.angle_beta   90.00
_cell.angle_gamma   90.00
#
_symmetry.space_group_name_H-M   'P 1'
#
loop_
_entity.id
_entity.type
_entity.pdbx_description
1 polymer ?
#
loop_
_entity_poly.entity_id
_entity_poly.type
_entity_poly.pdbx_seq_one_letter_code
_entity_poly.pdbx_strand_id
1 'polypeptide(L)' 'AVPSISTESLLSLCHAGLSPARASPQDCERRGGFCSHRSCPPGIGRVGLCSEQEFCCR' A
#
# COMPACT_ATOMS: atom_id res chain seq x y z
N ALA A 1 6.36 -28.87 19.21
CA ALA A 1 5.30 -28.44 18.28
C ALA A 1 5.68 -27.05 17.78
N VAL A 2 6.15 -26.96 16.54
CA VAL A 2 6.55 -25.70 15.90
C VAL A 2 5.52 -25.46 14.80
N PRO A 3 4.85 -24.29 14.72
CA PRO A 3 3.85 -24.08 13.70
C PRO A 3 4.52 -24.00 12.32
N SER A 4 4.02 -24.78 11.36
CA SER A 4 4.36 -24.68 9.95
C SER A 4 3.81 -23.37 9.40
N ILE A 5 4.61 -22.32 9.46
CA ILE A 5 4.28 -21.01 8.92
C ILE A 5 4.40 -21.10 7.41
N SER A 6 3.27 -21.17 6.69
CA SER A 6 3.27 -21.02 5.23
C SER A 6 3.99 -19.72 4.88
N THR A 7 4.90 -19.76 3.90
CA THR A 7 5.65 -18.59 3.42
C THR A 7 4.74 -17.45 2.95
N GLU A 8 3.46 -17.73 2.71
CA GLU A 8 2.42 -16.73 2.42
C GLU A 8 2.02 -15.87 3.64
N SER A 9 2.16 -16.41 4.85
CA SER A 9 1.78 -15.74 6.11
C SER A 9 2.87 -14.80 6.63
N LEU A 10 4.15 -15.09 6.34
CA LEU A 10 5.28 -14.19 6.65
C LEU A 10 5.38 -12.98 5.73
N LEU A 11 4.86 -13.07 4.49
CA LEU A 11 4.70 -11.88 3.66
C LEU A 11 3.75 -10.86 4.31
N SER A 12 2.73 -11.31 5.04
CA SER A 12 1.73 -10.40 5.62
C SER A 12 2.27 -9.54 6.77
N LEU A 13 3.24 -10.05 7.56
CA LEU A 13 3.83 -9.28 8.67
C LEU A 13 5.04 -8.43 8.26
N CYS A 14 5.75 -8.78 7.19
CA CYS A 14 6.94 -8.04 6.74
C CYS A 14 6.68 -7.04 5.59
N HIS A 15 5.50 -7.01 4.96
CA HIS A 15 5.16 -5.97 3.98
C HIS A 15 4.83 -4.60 4.60
N ALA A 16 4.76 -4.50 5.93
CA ALA A 16 4.41 -3.26 6.62
C ALA A 16 5.52 -2.19 6.63
N GLY A 17 6.69 -2.40 6.02
CA GLY A 17 7.81 -1.47 6.24
C GLY A 17 8.83 -1.23 5.13
N LEU A 18 9.10 -2.13 4.18
CA LEU A 18 10.37 -2.04 3.42
C LEU A 18 10.32 -2.48 1.96
N SER A 19 9.25 -2.17 1.22
CA SER A 19 9.28 -2.30 -0.24
C SER A 19 8.58 -1.12 -0.90
N PRO A 20 9.11 -0.56 -2.00
CA PRO A 20 8.30 0.20 -2.96
C PRO A 20 7.37 -0.78 -3.71
N ALA A 21 6.69 -1.66 -2.97
CA ALA A 21 5.69 -2.57 -3.46
C ALA A 21 4.43 -1.74 -3.62
N ARG A 22 3.77 -1.84 -4.78
CA ARG A 22 2.45 -1.25 -5.05
C ARG A 22 1.62 -1.32 -3.77
N ALA A 23 1.37 -0.17 -3.14
CA ALA A 23 0.45 -0.10 -2.02
C ALA A 23 -0.89 -0.52 -2.62
N SER A 24 -1.41 -1.68 -2.23
CA SER A 24 -2.75 -2.03 -2.63
C SER A 24 -3.68 -0.89 -2.15
N PRO A 25 -4.80 -0.63 -2.82
CA PRO A 25 -5.70 0.45 -2.43
C PRO A 25 -6.02 0.43 -0.92
N GLN A 26 -6.19 -0.78 -0.37
CA GLN A 26 -6.46 -1.02 1.04
C GLN A 26 -5.31 -0.60 1.96
N ASP A 27 -4.06 -0.67 1.51
CA ASP A 27 -2.90 -0.20 2.26
C ASP A 27 -2.81 1.33 2.28
N CYS A 28 -3.08 1.96 1.14
CA CYS A 28 -3.16 3.42 1.04
C CYS A 28 -4.18 3.99 2.03
N GLU A 29 -5.39 3.42 2.03
CA GLU A 29 -6.47 3.81 2.95
C GLU A 29 -6.14 3.53 4.41
N ARG A 30 -5.54 2.35 4.72
CA ARG A 30 -5.13 1.99 6.09
C ARG A 30 -4.09 2.95 6.66
N ARG A 31 -3.24 3.54 5.81
CA ARG A 31 -2.23 4.53 6.19
C ARG A 31 -2.79 5.96 6.28
N GLY A 32 -4.10 6.13 6.09
CA GLY A 32 -4.79 7.42 6.11
C GLY A 32 -4.63 8.24 4.82
N GLY A 33 -4.27 7.59 3.72
CA GLY A 33 -4.31 8.17 2.37
C GLY A 33 -5.60 7.79 1.63
N PHE A 34 -5.70 8.21 0.37
CA PHE A 34 -6.78 7.80 -0.53
C PHE A 34 -6.24 7.61 -1.95
N CYS A 35 -6.92 6.76 -2.72
CA CYS A 35 -6.61 6.56 -4.13
C CYS A 35 -7.31 7.63 -4.97
N SER A 36 -6.57 8.27 -5.87
CA SER A 36 -7.13 9.25 -6.80
C SER A 36 -6.73 8.96 -8.23
N HIS A 37 -7.69 9.06 -9.14
CA HIS A 37 -7.49 8.88 -10.57
C HIS A 37 -6.66 10.02 -11.15
N ARG A 38 -5.60 9.69 -11.90
CA ARG A 38 -4.76 10.63 -12.67
C ARG A 38 -3.92 11.66 -11.90
N SER A 39 -4.38 12.20 -10.77
CA SER A 39 -3.56 13.08 -9.91
C SER A 39 -4.13 13.25 -8.49
N CYS A 40 -3.29 13.64 -7.54
CA CYS A 40 -3.74 14.06 -6.22
C CYS A 40 -4.30 15.50 -6.23
N PRO A 41 -5.31 15.82 -5.40
CA PRO A 41 -5.84 17.17 -5.27
C PRO A 41 -4.81 18.16 -4.72
N PRO A 42 -4.99 19.47 -4.95
CA PRO A 42 -4.05 20.49 -4.48
C PRO A 42 -3.91 20.45 -2.95
N GLY A 43 -2.68 20.51 -2.47
CA GLY A 43 -2.36 20.40 -1.03
C GLY A 43 -2.15 18.95 -0.54
N ILE A 44 -2.30 17.94 -1.39
CA ILE A 44 -2.05 16.53 -1.06
C ILE A 44 -0.90 15.98 -1.92
N GLY A 45 0.04 15.27 -1.31
CA GLY A 45 1.20 14.70 -1.99
C GLY A 45 0.94 13.32 -2.57
N ARG A 46 1.60 12.98 -3.70
CA ARG A 46 1.64 11.61 -4.20
C ARG A 46 2.69 10.82 -3.42
N VAL A 47 2.27 9.78 -2.73
CA VAL A 47 3.16 8.89 -1.96
C VAL A 47 3.33 7.50 -2.57
N GLY A 48 2.50 7.13 -3.54
CA GLY A 48 2.57 5.83 -4.20
C GLY A 48 1.59 5.66 -5.36
N LEU A 49 1.33 4.40 -5.72
CA LEU A 49 0.34 3.99 -6.72
C LEU A 49 -0.60 2.96 -6.08
N CYS A 50 -1.90 3.17 -6.24
CA CYS A 50 -2.92 2.17 -5.94
C CYS A 50 -3.14 1.22 -7.14
N SER A 51 -2.99 1.74 -8.36
CA SER A 51 -3.13 1.00 -9.62
C SER A 51 -2.36 1.71 -10.75
N GLU A 52 -2.41 1.21 -12.00
CA GLU A 52 -1.74 1.84 -13.16
C GLU A 52 -2.21 3.28 -13.43
N GLN A 53 -3.46 3.59 -13.11
CA GLN A 53 -4.05 4.93 -13.31
C GLN A 53 -4.39 5.67 -12.03
N GLU A 54 -4.14 5.04 -10.87
CA GLU A 54 -4.52 5.57 -9.57
C GLU A 54 -3.31 5.80 -8.68
N PHE A 55 -3.26 6.99 -8.12
CA PHE A 55 -2.19 7.44 -7.26
C PHE A 55 -2.63 7.37 -5.81
N CYS A 56 -1.74 6.88 -4.94
CA CYS A 56 -1.96 6.98 -3.50
C CYS A 56 -1.57 8.40 -3.04
N CYS A 57 -2.55 9.11 -2.51
CA CYS A 57 -2.48 10.51 -2.13
C CYS A 57 -2.55 10.65 -0.60
N ARG A 58 -1.60 11.39 -0.01
CA ARG A 58 -1.54 11.67 1.44
C ARG A 58 -0.86 13.02 1.71
#